data_AF-A0A3N4PNR6-F1
#
_entry.id   AF-A0A3N4PNR6-F1
#
_cell.length_a   1.000
_cell.length_b   1.000
_cell.length_c   1.000
_cell.angle_alpha   90.00
_cell.angle_beta   90.00
_cell.angle_gamma   90.00
#
_symmetry.space_group_name_H-M   'P 1'
#
loop_
_entity.id
_entity.type
_entity.pdbx_description
1 polymer ?
#
loop_
_entity_poly.entity_id
_entity_poly.type
_entity_poly.pdbx_seq_one_letter_code
_entity_poly.pdbx_strand_id
1 'polypeptide(L)'
;MSTEKKPLNGSPVAGEKQSITNLQTIRTQVLQDRTLFNMQAVGRNYKLAQAYKSVRNLKLMDQNNLALKSFADYLTINKKFLDLLPLIEEKPRPSYPVNEAYLNTYSWLRHPRGKVLVLVHTDVYTATKDKVERYVLDLGRDGYWATVHVVKGGKPSYIRNYIKGKNPVGVVMVGAIPPAWFEMSDDFYGASTEFPCDLFYMDTNGTWTDSDADGKYNAVTGDVIPEIWVGRIWTPTLNGNDPALINNYFDRNHLFRTGNLGHSRSALAYVEDDWTGFDDCEMDLMTPASYITKYTNPDITDADLYKVEVNKTRSFVQLCSHSSPHSHSFRIPSTSSTEWINTAYFRDERAPNAHFYNLFCCSTARFTESDYLGGWYIFDKSGGETNYGLTAVGSTKTGSMLFFADFYDPIGKGKCIGDAMVDWWKARGSDHDLGERQWFYGMSILGDPTLTWWKGAVPRPLEPAEGSVFHHFPRTMTFKWAPVNIPGATYSIEIDAHGAVNAGQWAAQSFRSFAVYHGITGTTFNHNFVGAQPGRWRVRAKIGDRYCAWSCWCYFRFTI
;
A
#
# COMPACT_ATOMS: atom_id res chain seq x y z
N MET A 1 7.76 -24.57 46.03
CA MET A 1 8.32 -23.35 46.66
C MET A 1 8.34 -22.28 45.59
N SER A 2 7.31 -21.45 45.60
CA SER A 2 7.13 -20.27 44.76
C SER A 2 8.06 -19.16 45.25
N THR A 3 8.71 -18.44 44.35
CA THR A 3 9.39 -17.18 44.67
C THR A 3 8.73 -16.05 43.88
N GLU A 4 7.59 -15.60 44.38
CA GLU A 4 7.05 -14.27 44.09
C GLU A 4 8.04 -13.21 44.60
N LYS A 5 8.60 -12.40 43.69
CA LYS A 5 9.24 -11.14 44.07
C LYS A 5 8.15 -10.08 44.24
N LYS A 6 8.03 -9.57 45.46
CA LYS A 6 7.21 -8.40 45.84
C LYS A 6 7.55 -7.17 44.99
N PRO A 7 6.57 -6.30 44.71
CA PRO A 7 6.79 -5.03 44.04
C PRO A 7 7.57 -4.08 44.95
N LEU A 8 8.62 -3.46 44.40
CA LEU A 8 9.33 -2.36 45.05
C LEU A 8 8.47 -1.09 44.97
N ASN A 9 8.28 -0.48 46.14
CA ASN A 9 7.50 0.72 46.41
C ASN A 9 7.92 1.93 45.56
N GLY A 10 6.92 2.71 45.13
CA GLY A 10 7.08 4.10 44.70
C GLY A 10 6.37 4.45 43.40
N SER A 11 5.04 4.24 43.30
CA SER A 11 4.26 4.85 42.21
C SER A 11 4.10 6.35 42.48
N PRO A 12 4.56 7.26 41.60
CA PRO A 12 4.12 8.64 41.66
C PRO A 12 2.67 8.71 41.21
N VAL A 13 1.89 9.49 41.95
CA VAL A 13 0.48 9.79 41.70
C VAL A 13 0.32 10.45 40.33
N ALA A 14 -0.78 10.16 39.64
CA ALA A 14 -1.19 10.84 38.41
C ALA A 14 -1.09 12.37 38.58
N GLY A 15 -0.15 13.01 37.87
CA GLY A 15 0.04 14.47 37.91
C GLY A 15 1.48 14.98 37.86
N GLU A 16 2.52 14.12 37.96
CA GLU A 16 3.89 14.61 37.77
C GLU A 16 4.18 14.90 36.29
N LYS A 17 4.45 16.17 35.98
CA LYS A 17 4.97 16.62 34.68
C LYS A 17 6.33 15.94 34.45
N GLN A 18 6.32 14.81 33.75
CA GLN A 18 7.54 14.19 33.28
C GLN A 18 8.15 15.08 32.18
N SER A 19 9.24 15.76 32.51
CA SER A 19 10.00 16.57 31.57
C SER A 19 11.02 15.70 30.83
N ILE A 20 11.11 15.89 29.52
CA ILE A 20 12.11 15.25 28.65
C ILE A 20 13.51 15.50 29.22
N THR A 21 14.28 14.44 29.43
CA THR A 21 15.72 14.54 29.69
C THR A 21 16.40 15.02 28.40
N ASN A 22 17.03 16.20 28.43
CA ASN A 22 17.78 16.80 27.31
C ASN A 22 16.92 17.32 26.12
N LEU A 23 16.19 18.42 26.37
CA LEU A 23 15.22 19.09 25.49
C LEU A 23 15.77 19.67 24.17
N GLN A 24 17.08 19.68 23.92
CA GLN A 24 17.63 20.38 22.74
C GLN A 24 17.88 19.47 21.53
N THR A 25 18.02 18.15 21.70
CA THR A 25 18.41 17.25 20.59
C THR A 25 17.53 16.02 20.41
N ILE A 26 16.94 15.46 21.47
CA ILE A 26 16.13 14.24 21.38
C ILE A 26 14.78 14.56 20.73
N ARG A 27 14.42 13.82 19.67
CA ARG A 27 13.15 13.98 18.93
C ARG A 27 11.99 13.33 19.66
N THR A 28 12.22 12.17 20.27
CA THR A 28 11.16 11.32 20.83
C THR A 28 11.61 10.60 22.10
N GLN A 29 10.74 10.57 23.12
CA GLN A 29 10.96 9.78 24.34
C GLN A 29 9.69 9.03 24.75
N VAL A 30 9.78 7.70 24.86
CA VAL A 30 8.72 6.84 25.40
C VAL A 30 8.79 6.86 26.93
N LEU A 31 7.67 7.20 27.56
CA LEU A 31 7.52 7.31 29.01
C LEU A 31 6.25 6.57 29.44
N GLN A 32 6.43 5.35 29.97
CA GLN A 32 5.33 4.48 30.39
C GLN A 32 4.29 4.31 29.26
N ASP A 33 3.08 4.84 29.45
CA ASP A 33 1.95 4.71 28.54
C ASP A 33 1.80 5.85 27.54
N ARG A 34 2.72 6.82 27.54
CA ARG A 34 2.77 7.91 26.55
C ARG A 34 4.13 8.03 25.89
N THR A 35 4.15 8.71 24.76
CA THR A 35 5.36 9.14 24.07
C THR A 35 5.34 10.66 23.96
N LEU A 36 6.42 11.31 24.37
CA LEU A 36 6.62 12.73 24.20
C LEU A 36 7.41 12.99 22.93
N PHE A 37 6.89 13.85 22.06
CA PHE A 37 7.60 14.31 20.86
C PHE A 37 8.02 15.77 21.02
N ASN A 38 9.31 16.01 20.82
CA ASN A 38 9.88 17.35 20.77
C ASN A 38 9.65 17.94 19.39
N MET A 39 8.50 18.60 19.20
CA MET A 39 8.12 19.17 17.90
C MET A 39 9.13 20.20 17.36
N GLN A 40 9.91 20.85 18.23
CA GLN A 40 10.99 21.75 17.79
C GLN A 40 12.16 20.96 17.19
N ALA A 41 12.58 19.87 17.83
CA ALA A 41 13.64 19.00 17.32
C ALA A 41 13.20 18.21 16.06
N VAL A 42 11.91 17.88 15.93
CA VAL A 42 11.34 17.33 14.69
C VAL A 42 11.42 18.35 13.54
N GLY A 43 11.41 19.65 13.85
CA GLY A 43 11.73 20.71 12.88
C GLY A 43 10.70 20.93 11.77
N ARG A 44 9.45 20.50 11.98
CA ARG A 44 8.36 20.57 10.98
C ARG A 44 7.07 21.13 11.59
N ASN A 45 6.31 21.86 10.78
CA ASN A 45 5.05 22.49 11.17
C ASN A 45 3.86 21.61 10.75
N TYR A 46 3.29 20.85 11.69
CA TYR A 46 2.13 20.00 11.46
C TYR A 46 0.82 20.65 11.95
N LYS A 47 -0.30 20.41 11.25
CA LYS A 47 -1.65 20.80 11.73
C LYS A 47 -1.93 20.12 13.08
N LEU A 48 -1.48 18.88 13.23
CA LEU A 48 -1.64 18.06 14.44
C LEU A 48 -0.50 18.21 15.46
N ALA A 49 0.36 19.23 15.35
CA ALA A 49 1.54 19.37 16.23
C ALA A 49 1.20 19.32 17.72
N GLN A 50 0.06 19.86 18.14
CA GLN A 50 -0.37 19.81 19.55
C GLN A 50 -0.76 18.39 19.99
N ALA A 51 -1.38 17.59 19.11
CA ALA A 51 -1.73 16.21 19.40
C ALA A 51 -0.48 15.32 19.46
N TYR A 52 0.54 15.60 18.64
CA TYR A 52 1.80 14.85 18.65
C TYR A 52 2.69 15.10 19.87
N LYS A 53 2.59 16.25 20.56
CA LYS A 53 3.44 16.54 21.72
C LYS A 53 3.40 15.46 22.81
N SER A 54 2.25 14.78 22.96
CA SER A 54 2.12 13.69 23.90
C SER A 54 1.07 12.69 23.39
N VAL A 55 1.55 11.59 22.83
CA VAL A 55 0.74 10.55 22.18
C VAL A 55 0.56 9.39 23.14
N ARG A 56 -0.66 8.86 23.26
CA ARG A 56 -0.90 7.60 23.97
C ARG A 56 -0.25 6.45 23.20
N ASN A 57 0.55 5.63 23.88
CA ASN A 57 1.20 4.48 23.26
C ASN A 57 0.15 3.45 22.85
N LEU A 58 0.27 2.94 21.62
CA LEU A 58 -0.52 1.80 21.21
C LEU A 58 -0.18 0.59 22.11
N LYS A 59 -1.18 -0.25 22.38
CA LYS A 59 -1.04 -1.49 23.13
C LYS A 59 -1.39 -2.66 22.23
N LEU A 60 -0.59 -3.72 22.34
CA LEU A 60 -0.96 -5.03 21.82
C LEU A 60 -2.14 -5.54 22.66
N MET A 61 -3.35 -5.51 22.10
CA MET A 61 -4.55 -5.97 22.78
C MET A 61 -5.17 -7.12 22.01
N ASP A 62 -5.34 -8.24 22.68
CA ASP A 62 -5.91 -9.47 22.12
C ASP A 62 -6.85 -10.10 23.15
N GLN A 63 -8.07 -10.44 22.73
CA GLN A 63 -9.08 -11.02 23.62
C GLN A 63 -8.58 -12.31 24.30
N ASN A 64 -7.75 -13.09 23.61
CA ASN A 64 -7.26 -14.38 24.07
C ASN A 64 -5.81 -14.32 24.57
N ASN A 65 -5.19 -13.13 24.61
CA ASN A 65 -3.79 -12.92 24.96
C ASN A 65 -2.83 -13.85 24.19
N LEU A 66 -3.07 -14.02 22.88
CA LEU A 66 -2.22 -14.88 22.04
C LEU A 66 -0.78 -14.39 22.04
N ALA A 67 0.16 -15.31 22.28
CA ALA A 67 1.58 -15.04 22.13
C ALA A 67 1.92 -14.91 20.65
N LEU A 68 2.71 -13.89 20.31
CA LEU A 68 3.23 -13.71 18.96
C LEU A 68 4.28 -14.78 18.68
N LYS A 69 4.29 -15.30 17.44
CA LYS A 69 5.34 -16.18 16.95
C LYS A 69 6.68 -15.46 16.99
N SER A 70 7.63 -16.19 17.54
CA SER A 70 9.03 -15.82 17.62
C SER A 70 9.74 -16.02 16.27
N PHE A 71 10.97 -15.49 16.18
CA PHE A 71 11.86 -15.82 15.07
C PHE A 71 12.20 -17.32 15.07
N ALA A 72 12.30 -17.96 16.23
CA ALA A 72 12.51 -19.41 16.34
C ALA A 72 11.34 -20.23 15.73
N ASP A 73 10.10 -19.78 15.96
CA ASP A 73 8.91 -20.38 15.34
C ASP A 73 8.93 -20.18 13.81
N TYR A 74 9.31 -18.98 13.36
CA TYR A 74 9.51 -18.69 11.94
C TYR A 74 10.57 -19.60 11.31
N LEU A 75 11.69 -19.85 11.99
CA LEU A 75 12.74 -20.77 11.54
C LEU A 75 12.25 -22.22 11.45
N THR A 76 11.40 -22.68 12.38
CA THR A 76 10.89 -24.05 12.36
C THR A 76 10.16 -24.36 11.05
N ILE A 77 9.48 -23.36 10.48
CA ILE A 77 8.74 -23.48 9.23
C ILE A 77 9.67 -23.23 8.01
N ASN A 78 10.54 -22.23 8.08
CA ASN A 78 11.22 -21.68 6.90
C ASN A 78 12.71 -22.05 6.78
N LYS A 79 13.31 -22.70 7.78
CA LYS A 79 14.75 -23.00 7.82
C LYS A 79 15.26 -23.68 6.55
N LYS A 80 14.53 -24.68 6.05
CA LYS A 80 14.90 -25.38 4.80
C LYS A 80 15.04 -24.42 3.63
N PHE A 81 14.16 -23.43 3.50
CA PHE A 81 14.22 -22.44 2.44
C PHE A 81 15.39 -21.47 2.67
N LEU A 82 15.60 -21.01 3.90
CA LEU A 82 16.66 -20.06 4.25
C LEU A 82 18.08 -20.65 4.07
N ASP A 83 18.24 -21.95 4.33
CA ASP A 83 19.51 -22.67 4.23
C ASP A 83 19.87 -23.07 2.78
N LEU A 84 18.94 -22.92 1.83
CA LEU A 84 19.25 -23.13 0.41
C LEU A 84 20.23 -22.07 -0.08
N LEU A 85 21.08 -22.48 -1.03
CA LEU A 85 21.85 -21.53 -1.82
C LEU A 85 20.88 -20.55 -2.50
N PRO A 86 20.99 -19.23 -2.26
CA PRO A 86 20.10 -18.25 -2.84
C PRO A 86 20.17 -18.31 -4.37
N LEU A 87 19.04 -18.62 -5.00
CA LEU A 87 18.89 -18.50 -6.44
C LEU A 87 17.74 -17.53 -6.72
N ILE A 88 18.06 -16.41 -7.34
CA ILE A 88 17.07 -15.44 -7.82
C ILE A 88 17.17 -15.40 -9.34
N GLU A 89 16.20 -16.04 -10.00
CA GLU A 89 16.17 -16.18 -11.45
C GLU A 89 15.29 -15.11 -12.08
N GLU A 90 15.88 -14.21 -12.87
CA GLU A 90 15.12 -13.25 -13.69
C GLU A 90 14.44 -14.00 -14.84
N LYS A 91 13.12 -13.89 -14.94
CA LYS A 91 12.31 -14.53 -15.98
C LYS A 91 12.14 -13.60 -17.18
N PRO A 92 11.93 -14.15 -18.39
CA PRO A 92 11.60 -13.34 -19.56
C PRO A 92 10.41 -12.43 -19.27
N ARG A 93 10.55 -11.14 -19.56
CA ARG A 93 9.45 -10.18 -19.38
C ARG A 93 8.32 -10.51 -20.37
N PRO A 94 7.05 -10.53 -19.95
CA PRO A 94 5.93 -10.66 -20.88
C PRO A 94 5.91 -9.49 -21.87
N SER A 95 5.39 -9.76 -23.07
CA SER A 95 5.35 -8.79 -24.16
C SER A 95 3.93 -8.31 -24.43
N TYR A 96 3.80 -7.01 -24.68
CA TYR A 96 2.62 -6.42 -25.26
C TYR A 96 2.38 -6.92 -26.68
N PRO A 97 1.11 -6.97 -27.12
CA PRO A 97 0.75 -7.27 -28.50
C PRO A 97 1.30 -6.22 -29.47
N VAL A 98 1.30 -6.56 -30.76
CA VAL A 98 1.90 -5.74 -31.84
C VAL A 98 1.52 -4.25 -31.80
N ASN A 99 0.26 -3.94 -31.49
CA ASN A 99 -0.26 -2.57 -31.47
C ASN A 99 0.25 -1.71 -30.29
N GLU A 100 0.85 -2.36 -29.28
CA GLU A 100 1.49 -1.74 -28.13
C GLU A 100 2.96 -2.18 -27.98
N ALA A 101 3.57 -2.80 -29.01
CA ALA A 101 4.92 -3.37 -28.94
C ALA A 101 6.01 -2.34 -28.61
N TYR A 102 5.71 -1.05 -28.79
CA TYR A 102 6.57 0.05 -28.35
C TYR A 102 6.78 0.05 -26.82
N LEU A 103 5.91 -0.58 -26.02
CA LEU A 103 6.11 -0.74 -24.58
C LEU A 103 7.00 -1.95 -24.23
N ASN A 104 7.49 -2.74 -25.20
CA ASN A 104 8.34 -3.93 -24.96
C ASN A 104 9.82 -3.61 -24.78
N THR A 105 10.24 -2.35 -24.92
CA THR A 105 11.63 -1.94 -24.76
C THR A 105 11.72 -0.85 -23.69
N TYR A 106 12.67 -1.03 -22.77
CA TYR A 106 12.93 -0.03 -21.76
C TYR A 106 13.43 1.27 -22.40
N SER A 107 12.80 2.36 -22.01
CA SER A 107 13.23 3.74 -22.27
C SER A 107 12.61 4.62 -21.19
N TRP A 108 13.38 5.55 -20.66
CA TRP A 108 12.92 6.49 -19.63
C TRP A 108 11.74 7.35 -20.12
N LEU A 109 11.63 7.60 -21.43
CA LEU A 109 10.50 8.32 -22.03
C LEU A 109 9.17 7.55 -21.94
N ARG A 110 9.23 6.21 -21.97
CA ARG A 110 8.04 5.34 -21.88
C ARG A 110 7.78 4.86 -20.46
N HIS A 111 8.85 4.71 -19.68
CA HIS A 111 8.81 4.21 -18.32
C HIS A 111 9.45 5.22 -17.35
N PRO A 112 8.90 6.44 -17.26
CA PRO A 112 9.50 7.54 -16.49
C PRO A 112 9.49 7.29 -14.98
N ARG A 113 8.69 6.34 -14.48
CA ARG A 113 8.62 6.00 -13.06
C ARG A 113 9.70 5.01 -12.62
N GLY A 114 10.58 4.57 -13.52
CA GLY A 114 11.72 3.73 -13.19
C GLY A 114 11.42 2.23 -13.18
N LYS A 115 12.34 1.45 -12.62
CA LYS A 115 12.31 -0.03 -12.64
C LYS A 115 11.69 -0.61 -11.37
N VAL A 116 10.87 -1.64 -11.51
CA VAL A 116 10.27 -2.37 -10.39
C VAL A 116 10.66 -3.83 -10.46
N LEU A 117 11.04 -4.42 -9.33
CA LEU A 117 11.25 -5.88 -9.25
C LEU A 117 10.00 -6.52 -8.67
N VAL A 118 9.48 -7.54 -9.35
CA VAL A 118 8.45 -8.43 -8.81
C VAL A 118 9.14 -9.71 -8.37
N LEU A 119 9.44 -9.82 -7.07
CA LEU A 119 10.07 -11.00 -6.49
C LEU A 119 8.98 -12.01 -6.12
N VAL A 120 9.00 -13.19 -6.73
CA VAL A 120 7.96 -14.22 -6.54
C VAL A 120 8.56 -15.45 -5.88
N HIS A 121 7.95 -15.91 -4.79
CA HIS A 121 8.38 -17.13 -4.12
C HIS A 121 8.22 -18.33 -5.07
N THR A 122 9.25 -19.18 -5.15
CA THR A 122 9.30 -20.27 -6.14
C THR A 122 8.08 -21.21 -6.09
N ASP A 123 7.53 -21.46 -4.90
CA ASP A 123 6.40 -22.40 -4.73
C ASP A 123 5.07 -21.87 -5.28
N VAL A 124 4.90 -20.55 -5.41
CA VAL A 124 3.67 -19.95 -5.95
C VAL A 124 3.82 -19.51 -7.41
N TYR A 125 5.05 -19.40 -7.93
CA TYR A 125 5.29 -18.81 -9.25
C TYR A 125 4.51 -19.53 -10.36
N THR A 126 4.60 -20.86 -10.45
CA THR A 126 3.93 -21.62 -11.52
C THR A 126 2.42 -21.37 -11.54
N ALA A 127 1.78 -21.37 -10.37
CA ALA A 127 0.34 -21.20 -10.24
C ALA A 127 -0.13 -19.74 -10.41
N THR A 128 0.78 -18.77 -10.27
CA THR A 128 0.45 -17.33 -10.31
C THR A 128 1.00 -16.60 -11.54
N LYS A 129 1.75 -17.32 -12.38
CA LYS A 129 2.49 -16.77 -13.52
C LYS A 129 1.66 -15.85 -14.39
N ASP A 130 0.50 -16.30 -14.87
CA ASP A 130 -0.33 -15.52 -15.81
C ASP A 130 -0.80 -14.18 -15.22
N LYS A 131 -1.13 -14.18 -13.91
CA LYS A 131 -1.58 -12.98 -13.20
C LYS A 131 -0.43 -12.03 -12.90
N VAL A 132 0.73 -12.57 -12.52
CA VAL A 132 1.99 -11.81 -12.34
C VAL A 132 2.44 -11.18 -13.66
N GLU A 133 2.37 -11.92 -14.77
CA GLU A 133 2.74 -11.41 -16.09
C GLU A 133 1.79 -10.30 -16.54
N ARG A 134 0.48 -10.45 -16.33
CA ARG A 134 -0.47 -9.35 -16.57
C ARG A 134 -0.16 -8.12 -15.69
N TYR A 135 0.17 -8.33 -14.42
CA TYR A 135 0.56 -7.25 -13.51
C TYR A 135 1.79 -6.48 -14.02
N VAL A 136 2.80 -7.17 -14.56
CA VAL A 136 3.97 -6.52 -15.19
C VAL A 136 3.59 -5.64 -16.38
N LEU A 137 2.62 -6.07 -17.19
CA LEU A 137 2.09 -5.25 -18.28
C LEU A 137 1.25 -4.08 -17.75
N ASP A 138 0.48 -4.27 -16.69
CA ASP A 138 -0.27 -3.17 -16.07
C ASP A 138 0.67 -2.08 -15.51
N LEU A 139 1.76 -2.48 -14.85
CA LEU A 139 2.81 -1.56 -14.40
C LEU A 139 3.50 -0.82 -15.55
N GLY A 140 3.70 -1.51 -16.69
CA GLY A 140 4.23 -0.90 -17.90
C GLY A 140 3.35 0.23 -18.45
N ARG A 141 2.03 0.05 -18.45
CA ARG A 141 1.07 1.11 -18.85
C ARG A 141 1.06 2.28 -17.88
N ASP A 142 1.48 2.03 -16.64
CA ASP A 142 1.65 3.04 -15.61
C ASP A 142 3.03 3.70 -15.61
N GLY A 143 3.87 3.38 -16.59
CA GLY A 143 5.18 4.01 -16.76
C GLY A 143 6.27 3.42 -15.88
N TYR A 144 6.09 2.21 -15.34
CA TYR A 144 7.15 1.45 -14.67
C TYR A 144 7.70 0.36 -15.58
N TRP A 145 9.00 0.10 -15.53
CA TRP A 145 9.58 -1.08 -16.14
C TRP A 145 9.70 -2.20 -15.12
N ALA A 146 8.69 -3.08 -15.09
CA ALA A 146 8.66 -4.21 -14.18
C ALA A 146 9.31 -5.47 -14.80
N THR A 147 10.06 -6.22 -13.99
CA THR A 147 10.61 -7.55 -14.33
C THR A 147 10.32 -8.56 -13.22
N VAL A 148 10.18 -9.84 -13.60
CA VAL A 148 9.83 -10.93 -12.68
C VAL A 148 11.09 -11.68 -12.27
N HIS A 149 11.25 -11.92 -10.97
CA HIS A 149 12.40 -12.62 -10.40
C HIS A 149 11.91 -13.71 -9.45
N VAL A 150 12.20 -14.96 -9.77
CA VAL A 150 11.76 -16.10 -8.95
C VAL A 150 12.80 -16.36 -7.89
N VAL A 151 12.40 -16.27 -6.62
CA VAL A 151 13.26 -16.45 -5.45
C VAL A 151 13.14 -17.88 -4.95
N LYS A 152 14.27 -18.58 -4.96
CA LYS A 152 14.44 -19.91 -4.40
C LYS A 152 15.52 -19.86 -3.34
N GLY A 153 15.08 -19.72 -2.11
CA GLY A 153 15.90 -19.78 -0.92
C GLY A 153 16.74 -18.55 -0.62
N GLY A 154 17.45 -18.65 0.51
CA GLY A 154 18.45 -17.69 0.95
C GLY A 154 17.99 -16.75 2.06
N LYS A 155 18.98 -16.25 2.79
CA LYS A 155 18.79 -15.27 3.88
C LYS A 155 18.44 -13.87 3.35
N PRO A 156 17.76 -13.03 4.15
CA PRO A 156 17.40 -11.66 3.78
C PRO A 156 18.52 -10.80 3.19
N SER A 157 19.75 -10.91 3.70
CA SER A 157 20.91 -10.17 3.21
C SER A 157 21.23 -10.44 1.74
N TYR A 158 21.09 -11.68 1.27
CA TYR A 158 21.30 -12.01 -0.15
C TYR A 158 20.25 -11.34 -1.04
N ILE A 159 19.00 -11.34 -0.59
CA ILE A 159 17.88 -10.70 -1.31
C ILE A 159 18.11 -9.19 -1.37
N ARG A 160 18.50 -8.55 -0.26
CA ARG A 160 18.83 -7.11 -0.21
C ARG A 160 19.97 -6.76 -1.16
N ASN A 161 21.04 -7.55 -1.18
CA ASN A 161 22.16 -7.36 -2.11
C ASN A 161 21.75 -7.51 -3.58
N TYR A 162 20.86 -8.47 -3.88
CA TYR A 162 20.30 -8.63 -5.22
C TYR A 162 19.48 -7.41 -5.64
N ILE A 163 18.59 -6.95 -4.77
CA ILE A 163 17.77 -5.74 -4.99
C ILE A 163 18.66 -4.54 -5.27
N LYS A 164 19.67 -4.30 -4.42
CA LYS A 164 20.66 -3.23 -4.58
C LYS A 164 21.35 -3.29 -5.94
N GLY A 165 21.81 -4.47 -6.36
CA GLY A 165 22.48 -4.67 -7.64
C GLY A 165 21.60 -4.38 -8.87
N LYS A 166 20.28 -4.44 -8.72
CA LYS A 166 19.31 -4.10 -9.80
C LYS A 166 18.92 -2.62 -9.83
N ASN A 167 19.18 -1.87 -8.75
CA ASN A 167 18.86 -0.45 -8.59
C ASN A 167 17.41 -0.09 -9.02
N PRO A 168 16.38 -0.72 -8.43
CA PRO A 168 14.99 -0.39 -8.73
C PRO A 168 14.54 0.87 -7.98
N VAL A 169 13.36 1.40 -8.33
CA VAL A 169 12.65 2.38 -7.47
C VAL A 169 11.84 1.70 -6.38
N GLY A 170 11.58 0.40 -6.52
CA GLY A 170 10.80 -0.37 -5.57
C GLY A 170 10.64 -1.85 -5.92
N VAL A 171 10.14 -2.59 -4.95
CA VAL A 171 10.00 -4.05 -5.01
C VAL A 171 8.62 -4.48 -4.53
N VAL A 172 8.01 -5.40 -5.27
CA VAL A 172 6.81 -6.13 -4.86
C VAL A 172 7.21 -7.57 -4.56
N MET A 173 7.00 -8.00 -3.32
CA MET A 173 7.29 -9.35 -2.86
C MET A 173 6.00 -10.17 -2.84
N VAL A 174 5.96 -11.25 -3.61
CA VAL A 174 4.80 -12.12 -3.80
C VAL A 174 5.11 -13.49 -3.21
N GLY A 175 4.29 -13.92 -2.25
CA GLY A 175 4.55 -15.14 -1.49
C GLY A 175 5.45 -14.89 -0.28
N ALA A 176 5.89 -15.99 0.34
CA ALA A 176 6.71 -16.00 1.56
C ALA A 176 8.17 -15.60 1.33
N ILE A 177 8.44 -14.49 0.63
CA ILE A 177 9.79 -13.95 0.47
C ILE A 177 10.34 -13.60 1.85
N PRO A 178 11.46 -14.21 2.30
CA PRO A 178 11.97 -14.06 3.66
C PRO A 178 11.99 -12.61 4.14
N PRO A 179 11.40 -12.28 5.30
CA PRO A 179 11.59 -10.98 5.91
C PRO A 179 12.91 -10.94 6.68
N ALA A 180 13.53 -9.76 6.76
CA ALA A 180 14.51 -9.50 7.81
C ALA A 180 13.80 -9.36 9.15
N TRP A 181 14.36 -9.95 10.19
CA TRP A 181 13.88 -9.78 11.55
C TRP A 181 14.78 -8.77 12.26
N PHE A 182 14.16 -7.85 12.98
CA PHE A 182 14.85 -6.91 13.85
C PHE A 182 14.49 -7.21 15.30
N GLU A 183 15.45 -7.06 16.20
CA GLU A 183 15.24 -7.20 17.63
C GLU A 183 15.73 -5.99 18.42
N MET A 184 15.09 -5.77 19.57
CA MET A 184 15.49 -4.74 20.52
C MET A 184 15.12 -5.16 21.94
N SER A 185 15.89 -4.72 22.93
CA SER A 185 15.69 -5.03 24.35
C SER A 185 15.03 -3.89 25.15
N ASP A 186 14.81 -2.75 24.49
CA ASP A 186 14.36 -1.48 25.05
C ASP A 186 13.11 -0.97 24.31
N ASP A 187 12.20 -1.86 23.91
CA ASP A 187 10.93 -1.47 23.27
C ASP A 187 9.95 -0.83 24.29
N PHE A 188 8.70 -0.59 23.88
CA PHE A 188 7.66 -0.10 24.77
C PHE A 188 7.62 -0.88 26.10
N TYR A 189 7.56 -0.14 27.22
CA TYR A 189 7.60 -0.67 28.58
C TYR A 189 8.88 -1.47 28.93
N GLY A 190 9.99 -1.26 28.20
CA GLY A 190 11.26 -1.96 28.42
C GLY A 190 11.21 -3.43 28.00
N ALA A 191 10.27 -3.79 27.13
CA ALA A 191 10.13 -5.15 26.64
C ALA A 191 11.22 -5.50 25.61
N SER A 192 11.67 -6.75 25.63
CA SER A 192 12.42 -7.32 24.51
C SER A 192 11.46 -7.79 23.44
N THR A 193 11.65 -7.33 22.21
CA THR A 193 10.78 -7.67 21.08
C THR A 193 11.60 -8.06 19.85
N GLU A 194 11.02 -8.92 19.03
CA GLU A 194 11.53 -9.29 17.71
C GLU A 194 10.38 -9.28 16.70
N PHE A 195 10.64 -8.76 15.50
CA PHE A 195 9.60 -8.51 14.50
C PHE A 195 10.17 -8.42 13.07
N PRO A 196 9.36 -8.75 12.04
CA PRO A 196 9.70 -8.46 10.65
C PRO A 196 9.89 -6.96 10.39
N CYS A 197 10.97 -6.56 9.72
CA CYS A 197 11.31 -5.17 9.45
C CYS A 197 11.58 -4.94 7.96
N ASP A 198 10.65 -4.29 7.25
CA ASP A 198 10.81 -4.02 5.81
C ASP A 198 11.73 -2.85 5.50
N LEU A 199 12.01 -1.97 6.48
CA LEU A 199 13.00 -0.91 6.34
C LEU A 199 14.37 -1.47 5.93
N PHE A 200 14.71 -2.69 6.37
CA PHE A 200 15.93 -3.40 5.94
C PHE A 200 16.07 -3.53 4.42
N TYR A 201 14.97 -3.74 3.70
CA TYR A 201 14.98 -3.85 2.24
C TYR A 201 14.86 -2.50 1.54
N MET A 202 14.23 -1.53 2.21
CA MET A 202 14.03 -0.18 1.69
C MET A 202 15.31 0.66 1.75
N ASP A 203 16.07 0.53 2.84
CA ASP A 203 17.44 0.99 2.96
C ASP A 203 18.33 -0.01 2.21
N THR A 204 19.01 0.40 1.14
CA THR A 204 19.88 -0.44 0.30
C THR A 204 21.37 -0.14 0.48
N ASN A 205 21.72 0.97 1.13
CA ASN A 205 23.11 1.43 1.29
C ASN A 205 23.60 1.51 2.74
N GLY A 206 22.70 1.48 3.72
CA GLY A 206 22.98 1.47 5.15
C GLY A 206 23.49 0.13 5.66
N THR A 207 24.13 0.17 6.83
CA THR A 207 24.79 -0.98 7.43
C THR A 207 23.93 -1.57 8.53
N TRP A 208 23.41 -2.77 8.31
CA TRP A 208 22.60 -3.54 9.26
C TRP A 208 23.46 -4.64 9.87
N THR A 209 23.48 -4.72 11.20
CA THR A 209 24.33 -5.64 11.96
C THR A 209 23.48 -6.61 12.79
N ASP A 210 23.86 -7.87 12.72
CA ASP A 210 23.43 -8.98 13.57
C ASP A 210 24.67 -9.35 14.41
N SER A 211 24.76 -8.75 15.61
CA SER A 211 26.01 -8.73 16.39
C SER A 211 26.35 -10.06 17.05
N ASP A 212 25.32 -10.85 17.37
CA ASP A 212 25.37 -12.14 18.02
C ASP A 212 25.17 -13.32 17.04
N ALA A 213 24.99 -13.01 15.76
CA ALA A 213 24.88 -13.96 14.64
C ALA A 213 23.71 -14.94 14.80
N ASP A 214 22.63 -14.50 15.43
CA ASP A 214 21.46 -15.32 15.71
C ASP A 214 20.41 -15.29 14.58
N GLY A 215 20.63 -14.45 13.56
CA GLY A 215 19.78 -14.28 12.40
C GLY A 215 18.85 -13.07 12.45
N LYS A 216 18.86 -12.31 13.56
CA LYS A 216 18.12 -11.06 13.74
C LYS A 216 19.07 -9.88 13.76
N TYR A 217 18.64 -8.77 13.17
CA TYR A 217 19.39 -7.52 13.18
C TYR A 217 19.07 -6.75 14.46
N ASN A 218 20.10 -6.21 15.12
CA ASN A 218 19.96 -5.45 16.37
C ASN A 218 20.58 -4.05 16.32
N ALA A 219 21.25 -3.71 15.21
CA ALA A 219 21.75 -2.36 15.00
C ALA A 219 21.68 -1.96 13.52
N VAL A 220 21.49 -0.66 13.30
CA VAL A 220 21.67 -0.01 12.00
C VAL A 220 22.53 1.23 12.18
N THR A 221 23.48 1.42 11.29
CA THR A 221 24.41 2.56 11.28
C THR A 221 24.54 3.14 9.87
N GLY A 222 24.90 4.42 9.79
CA GLY A 222 24.94 5.17 8.54
C GLY A 222 23.61 5.83 8.22
N ASP A 223 23.41 6.16 6.95
CA ASP A 223 22.17 6.74 6.45
C ASP A 223 21.09 5.65 6.39
N VAL A 224 19.98 5.86 7.12
CA VAL A 224 18.82 4.96 7.14
C VAL A 224 17.64 5.48 6.31
N ILE A 225 17.86 6.54 5.52
CA ILE A 225 16.87 7.02 4.56
C ILE A 225 16.63 5.91 3.53
N PRO A 226 15.38 5.47 3.31
CA PRO A 226 15.13 4.45 2.30
C PRO A 226 15.30 4.99 0.88
N GLU A 227 15.98 4.22 0.04
CA GLU A 227 16.09 4.48 -1.40
C GLU A 227 14.89 3.98 -2.19
N ILE A 228 14.26 2.91 -1.71
CA ILE A 228 13.20 2.20 -2.43
C ILE A 228 12.00 1.94 -1.53
N TRP A 229 10.83 1.72 -2.13
CA TRP A 229 9.68 1.17 -1.41
C TRP A 229 9.61 -0.36 -1.55
N VAL A 230 8.96 -1.00 -0.58
CA VAL A 230 8.69 -2.45 -0.56
C VAL A 230 7.23 -2.69 -0.24
N GLY A 231 6.59 -3.59 -1.00
CA GLY A 231 5.23 -4.08 -0.72
C GLY A 231 5.19 -5.60 -0.64
N ARG A 232 4.32 -6.14 0.22
CA ARG A 232 4.17 -7.57 0.45
C ARG A 232 2.78 -8.08 0.09
N ILE A 233 2.72 -9.05 -0.81
CA ILE A 233 1.55 -9.87 -1.10
C ILE A 233 1.81 -11.22 -0.42
N TRP A 234 1.68 -11.22 0.91
CA TRP A 234 1.86 -12.38 1.78
C TRP A 234 0.48 -12.82 2.28
N THR A 235 -0.02 -13.97 1.81
CA THR A 235 -1.37 -14.43 2.15
C THR A 235 -1.52 -14.82 3.62
N PRO A 236 -2.67 -14.54 4.26
CA PRO A 236 -2.92 -14.95 5.65
C PRO A 236 -3.03 -16.48 5.81
N THR A 237 -3.25 -17.20 4.70
CA THR A 237 -3.27 -18.66 4.60
C THR A 237 -1.96 -19.20 4.04
N LEU A 238 -1.72 -20.50 4.26
CA LEU A 238 -0.57 -21.24 3.71
C LEU A 238 0.79 -20.56 3.92
N ASN A 239 0.96 -19.89 5.07
CA ASN A 239 2.20 -19.19 5.44
C ASN A 239 2.69 -18.23 4.34
N GLY A 240 1.78 -17.46 3.75
CA GLY A 240 2.12 -16.50 2.71
C GLY A 240 2.04 -17.03 1.28
N ASN A 241 1.91 -18.35 1.09
CA ASN A 241 2.04 -19.02 -0.21
C ASN A 241 0.71 -19.59 -0.75
N ASP A 242 -0.42 -18.90 -0.55
CA ASP A 242 -1.69 -19.33 -1.14
C ASP A 242 -1.88 -18.77 -2.56
N PRO A 243 -1.71 -19.59 -3.62
CA PRO A 243 -1.79 -19.11 -4.99
C PRO A 243 -3.20 -18.66 -5.39
N ALA A 244 -4.26 -19.19 -4.76
CA ALA A 244 -5.63 -18.81 -5.08
C ALA A 244 -5.89 -17.36 -4.66
N LEU A 245 -5.48 -17.00 -3.43
CA LEU A 245 -5.59 -15.64 -2.92
C LEU A 245 -4.71 -14.65 -3.69
N ILE A 246 -3.48 -15.05 -4.04
CA ILE A 246 -2.58 -14.21 -4.85
C ILE A 246 -3.19 -13.92 -6.22
N ASN A 247 -3.71 -14.93 -6.91
CA ASN A 247 -4.32 -14.76 -8.23
C ASN A 247 -5.54 -13.85 -8.20
N ASN A 248 -6.42 -14.07 -7.23
CA ASN A 248 -7.62 -13.27 -7.04
C ASN A 248 -7.26 -11.81 -6.67
N TYR A 249 -6.25 -11.59 -5.82
CA TYR A 249 -5.72 -10.25 -5.54
C TYR A 249 -5.24 -9.54 -6.82
N PHE A 250 -4.48 -10.22 -7.68
CA PHE A 250 -4.02 -9.64 -8.96
C PHE A 250 -5.16 -9.44 -9.97
N ASP A 251 -6.24 -10.22 -9.91
CA ASP A 251 -7.47 -9.94 -10.67
C ASP A 251 -8.12 -8.63 -10.21
N ARG A 252 -8.27 -8.40 -8.91
CA ARG A 252 -8.76 -7.12 -8.39
C ARG A 252 -7.86 -5.96 -8.74
N ASN A 253 -6.55 -6.12 -8.60
CA ASN A 253 -5.58 -5.10 -8.95
C ASN A 253 -5.74 -4.64 -10.40
N HIS A 254 -5.84 -5.59 -11.33
CA HIS A 254 -6.08 -5.32 -12.75
C HIS A 254 -7.43 -4.61 -12.98
N LEU A 255 -8.50 -5.09 -12.33
CA LEU A 255 -9.83 -4.47 -12.42
C LEU A 255 -9.79 -3.02 -11.91
N PHE A 256 -9.06 -2.74 -10.83
CA PHE A 256 -8.91 -1.37 -10.33
C PHE A 256 -8.18 -0.48 -11.34
N ARG A 257 -7.04 -0.94 -11.87
CA ARG A 257 -6.24 -0.17 -12.84
C ARG A 257 -6.94 0.13 -14.15
N THR A 258 -7.95 -0.67 -14.49
CA THR A 258 -8.76 -0.53 -15.70
C THR A 258 -10.12 0.14 -15.45
N GLY A 259 -10.41 0.55 -14.21
CA GLY A 259 -11.67 1.20 -13.84
C GLY A 259 -12.86 0.26 -13.69
N ASN A 260 -12.63 -1.05 -13.64
CA ASN A 260 -13.66 -2.09 -13.57
C ASN A 260 -13.93 -2.63 -12.16
N LEU A 261 -13.08 -2.34 -11.15
CA LEU A 261 -13.33 -2.77 -9.76
C LEU A 261 -14.38 -1.88 -9.05
N GLY A 262 -14.62 -0.68 -9.56
CA GLY A 262 -15.33 0.37 -8.85
C GLY A 262 -14.37 1.37 -8.21
N HIS A 263 -14.93 2.50 -7.80
CA HIS A 263 -14.20 3.61 -7.19
C HIS A 263 -15.16 4.41 -6.30
N SER A 264 -14.61 5.06 -5.28
CA SER A 264 -15.35 5.98 -4.40
C SER A 264 -14.51 7.22 -4.14
N ARG A 265 -15.15 8.38 -3.91
CA ARG A 265 -14.44 9.59 -3.48
C ARG A 265 -14.48 9.78 -1.96
N SER A 266 -15.18 8.92 -1.23
CA SER A 266 -15.30 9.02 0.23
C SER A 266 -14.08 8.44 0.95
N ALA A 267 -13.72 9.06 2.06
CA ALA A 267 -12.70 8.60 2.98
C ALA A 267 -13.25 8.52 4.41
N LEU A 268 -12.64 7.68 5.26
CA LEU A 268 -13.00 7.53 6.67
C LEU A 268 -11.78 7.79 7.54
N ALA A 269 -11.91 8.71 8.50
CA ALA A 269 -11.03 8.80 9.66
C ALA A 269 -11.79 8.28 10.87
N TYR A 270 -11.47 7.07 11.31
CA TYR A 270 -12.04 6.43 12.49
C TYR A 270 -11.00 6.45 13.61
N VAL A 271 -11.13 7.43 14.50
CA VAL A 271 -10.16 7.71 15.55
C VAL A 271 -10.77 7.38 16.90
N GLU A 272 -10.30 6.29 17.49
CA GLU A 272 -10.77 5.82 18.79
C GLU A 272 -10.20 6.67 19.95
N ASP A 273 -10.75 6.45 21.15
CA ASP A 273 -10.74 7.35 22.30
C ASP A 273 -9.38 7.97 22.68
N ASP A 274 -8.30 7.18 22.63
CA ASP A 274 -6.97 7.57 23.08
C ASP A 274 -6.32 8.65 22.20
N TRP A 275 -6.84 8.87 20.98
CA TRP A 275 -6.25 9.77 20.00
C TRP A 275 -7.24 10.77 19.40
N THR A 276 -8.35 11.10 20.07
CA THR A 276 -9.36 12.08 19.59
C THR A 276 -8.78 13.37 18.98
N GLY A 277 -7.63 13.84 19.47
CA GLY A 277 -6.91 15.01 18.96
C GLY A 277 -6.29 14.85 17.56
N PHE A 278 -6.27 13.65 16.97
CA PHE A 278 -5.80 13.44 15.59
C PHE A 278 -6.82 13.88 14.53
N ASP A 279 -8.06 14.18 14.92
CA ASP A 279 -9.08 14.71 14.03
C ASP A 279 -9.34 13.85 12.78
N ASP A 280 -9.09 14.37 11.57
CA ASP A 280 -9.15 13.63 10.31
C ASP A 280 -7.83 12.95 9.92
N CYS A 281 -6.86 12.91 10.84
CA CYS A 281 -5.50 12.42 10.62
C CYS A 281 -4.80 13.11 9.44
N GLU A 282 -5.11 14.39 9.17
CA GLU A 282 -4.58 15.15 8.03
C GLU A 282 -4.92 14.53 6.66
N MET A 283 -5.96 13.68 6.59
CA MET A 283 -6.44 13.12 5.33
C MET A 283 -6.98 14.20 4.38
N ASP A 284 -7.28 15.41 4.89
CA ASP A 284 -7.70 16.58 4.11
C ASP A 284 -6.63 17.06 3.12
N LEU A 285 -5.36 16.70 3.34
CA LEU A 285 -4.26 16.92 2.39
C LEU A 285 -4.37 16.04 1.14
N MET A 286 -5.07 14.91 1.22
CA MET A 286 -5.27 13.97 0.12
C MET A 286 -6.67 14.06 -0.47
N THR A 287 -7.71 14.14 0.36
CA THR A 287 -9.12 14.08 -0.01
C THR A 287 -9.84 15.30 0.54
N PRO A 288 -10.67 16.04 -0.22
CA PRO A 288 -11.32 17.23 0.33
C PRO A 288 -12.17 16.90 1.55
N ALA A 289 -12.11 17.76 2.58
CA ALA A 289 -12.75 17.53 3.89
C ALA A 289 -14.25 17.16 3.81
N SER A 290 -14.99 17.69 2.84
CA SER A 290 -16.41 17.38 2.62
C SER A 290 -16.68 15.91 2.24
N TYR A 291 -15.66 15.16 1.86
CA TYR A 291 -15.74 13.73 1.52
C TYR A 291 -15.12 12.82 2.60
N ILE A 292 -14.67 13.39 3.71
CA ILE A 292 -14.12 12.64 4.83
C ILE A 292 -15.23 12.47 5.87
N THR A 293 -15.65 11.22 6.09
CA THR A 293 -16.43 10.88 7.28
C THR A 293 -15.45 10.76 8.44
N LYS A 294 -15.70 11.48 9.52
CA LYS A 294 -14.84 11.52 10.70
C LYS A 294 -15.60 11.08 11.94
N TYR A 295 -15.05 10.13 12.67
CA TYR A 295 -15.53 9.73 14.00
C TYR A 295 -14.36 9.86 14.98
N THR A 296 -14.51 10.78 15.94
CA THR A 296 -13.53 11.06 17.00
C THR A 296 -14.18 11.16 18.38
N ASN A 297 -15.50 10.98 18.46
CA ASN A 297 -16.22 11.08 19.74
C ASN A 297 -16.17 9.72 20.46
N PRO A 298 -15.49 9.64 21.63
CA PRO A 298 -15.29 8.39 22.35
C PRO A 298 -16.59 7.76 22.85
N ASP A 299 -17.69 8.52 22.92
CA ASP A 299 -19.00 7.99 23.35
C ASP A 299 -19.71 7.15 22.28
N ILE A 300 -19.26 7.22 21.02
CA ILE A 300 -19.90 6.52 19.88
C ILE A 300 -18.92 5.68 19.06
N THR A 301 -17.61 5.83 19.25
CA THR A 301 -16.63 5.02 18.54
C THR A 301 -16.53 3.64 19.20
N ASP A 302 -17.27 2.67 18.67
CA ASP A 302 -17.29 1.28 19.14
C ASP A 302 -17.02 0.29 17.97
N ALA A 303 -17.09 -1.02 18.23
CA ALA A 303 -16.84 -2.01 17.19
C ALA A 303 -17.99 -2.05 16.17
N ASP A 304 -19.23 -1.91 16.62
CA ASP A 304 -20.41 -2.03 15.75
C ASP A 304 -20.51 -0.88 14.74
N LEU A 305 -20.20 0.36 15.13
CA LEU A 305 -20.10 1.48 14.22
C LEU A 305 -18.98 1.26 13.20
N TYR A 306 -17.81 0.78 13.63
CA TYR A 306 -16.72 0.50 12.68
C TYR A 306 -17.10 -0.61 11.69
N LYS A 307 -17.77 -1.68 12.14
CA LYS A 307 -18.33 -2.73 11.26
C LYS A 307 -19.28 -2.15 10.21
N VAL A 308 -20.12 -1.17 10.58
CA VAL A 308 -21.00 -0.49 9.62
C VAL A 308 -20.20 0.33 8.61
N GLU A 309 -19.17 1.05 9.06
CA GLU A 309 -18.43 1.99 8.21
C GLU A 309 -17.41 1.32 7.29
N VAL A 310 -16.72 0.28 7.74
CA VAL A 310 -15.71 -0.47 6.97
C VAL A 310 -16.33 -1.26 5.81
N ASN A 311 -17.63 -1.56 5.91
CA ASN A 311 -18.40 -2.27 4.88
C ASN A 311 -18.95 -1.34 3.76
N LYS A 312 -18.83 -0.02 3.90
CA LYS A 312 -19.22 0.95 2.86
C LYS A 312 -18.08 1.14 1.87
N THR A 313 -18.41 1.25 0.58
CA THR A 313 -17.39 1.50 -0.45
C THR A 313 -16.69 2.84 -0.25
N ARG A 314 -15.40 2.79 0.10
CA ARG A 314 -14.56 3.97 0.36
C ARG A 314 -13.27 3.92 -0.44
N SER A 315 -12.71 5.07 -0.78
CA SER A 315 -11.36 5.09 -1.33
C SER A 315 -10.34 4.76 -0.28
N PHE A 316 -10.42 5.42 0.88
CA PHE A 316 -9.38 5.34 1.90
C PHE A 316 -9.98 5.27 3.30
N VAL A 317 -9.42 4.43 4.17
CA VAL A 317 -9.76 4.33 5.59
C VAL A 317 -8.50 4.53 6.43
N GLN A 318 -8.54 5.46 7.37
CA GLN A 318 -7.62 5.55 8.50
C GLN A 318 -8.35 5.01 9.73
N LEU A 319 -7.80 3.96 10.33
CA LEU A 319 -8.25 3.44 11.62
C LEU A 319 -7.17 3.74 12.66
N CYS A 320 -7.55 4.34 13.78
CA CYS A 320 -6.72 4.44 14.97
C CYS A 320 -7.40 3.64 16.08
N SER A 321 -6.82 2.50 16.44
CA SER A 321 -7.33 1.63 17.51
C SER A 321 -6.20 0.78 18.08
N HIS A 322 -6.34 0.36 19.33
CA HIS A 322 -5.53 -0.75 19.84
C HIS A 322 -5.85 -2.05 19.08
N SER A 323 -4.87 -2.96 18.96
CA SER A 323 -5.01 -4.18 18.14
C SER A 323 -3.99 -5.26 18.46
N SER A 324 -4.17 -6.43 17.87
CA SER A 324 -3.21 -7.52 17.73
C SER A 324 -3.13 -7.95 16.26
N PRO A 325 -2.29 -8.94 15.90
CA PRO A 325 -2.38 -9.58 14.60
C PRO A 325 -3.71 -10.28 14.34
N HIS A 326 -4.59 -10.45 15.33
CA HIS A 326 -5.82 -11.23 15.19
C HIS A 326 -7.10 -10.45 15.50
N SER A 327 -6.98 -9.24 16.07
CA SER A 327 -8.15 -8.45 16.46
C SER A 327 -7.90 -6.95 16.49
N HIS A 328 -8.94 -6.18 16.23
CA HIS A 328 -9.04 -4.79 16.68
C HIS A 328 -9.83 -4.75 17.99
N SER A 329 -9.43 -3.86 18.90
CA SER A 329 -10.13 -3.62 20.16
C SER A 329 -10.68 -2.20 20.21
N PHE A 330 -11.92 -2.05 20.65
CA PHE A 330 -12.61 -0.77 20.78
C PHE A 330 -13.10 -0.63 22.21
N ARG A 331 -12.63 0.38 22.92
CA ARG A 331 -13.07 0.65 24.29
C ARG A 331 -14.40 1.37 24.26
N ILE A 332 -15.28 1.00 25.18
CA ILE A 332 -16.54 1.69 25.43
C ILE A 332 -16.43 2.40 26.78
N PRO A 333 -16.19 3.72 26.80
CA PRO A 333 -15.99 4.46 28.05
C PRO A 333 -17.18 4.38 28.99
N SER A 334 -18.40 4.45 28.45
CA SER A 334 -19.66 4.48 29.22
C SER A 334 -19.92 3.22 30.05
N THR A 335 -19.42 2.07 29.58
CA THR A 335 -19.57 0.76 30.25
C THR A 335 -18.27 0.22 30.80
N SER A 336 -17.14 0.87 30.52
CA SER A 336 -15.79 0.37 30.81
C SER A 336 -15.51 -1.04 30.24
N SER A 337 -16.18 -1.40 29.14
CA SER A 337 -15.96 -2.67 28.43
C SER A 337 -15.10 -2.47 27.18
N THR A 338 -14.65 -3.58 26.59
CA THR A 338 -13.94 -3.60 25.31
C THR A 338 -14.66 -4.54 24.36
N GLU A 339 -14.97 -4.03 23.18
CA GLU A 339 -15.48 -4.81 22.05
C GLU A 339 -14.36 -5.18 21.08
N TRP A 340 -14.60 -6.22 20.30
CA TRP A 340 -13.57 -6.83 19.47
C TRP A 340 -14.08 -7.07 18.05
N ILE A 341 -13.19 -6.88 17.08
CA ILE A 341 -13.39 -7.35 15.71
C ILE A 341 -12.22 -8.26 15.37
N ASN A 342 -12.50 -9.55 15.27
CA ASN A 342 -11.50 -10.59 15.03
C ASN A 342 -11.34 -10.88 13.53
N THR A 343 -10.28 -11.58 13.16
CA THR A 343 -10.01 -12.02 11.76
C THR A 343 -11.19 -12.75 11.13
N ALA A 344 -11.90 -13.58 11.92
CA ALA A 344 -13.09 -14.32 11.46
C ALA A 344 -14.19 -13.40 10.93
N TYR A 345 -14.38 -12.20 11.50
CA TYR A 345 -15.37 -11.26 11.00
C TYR A 345 -15.05 -10.83 9.56
N PHE A 346 -13.83 -10.35 9.32
CA PHE A 346 -13.40 -9.92 7.98
C PHE A 346 -13.28 -11.06 6.98
N ARG A 347 -12.92 -12.26 7.46
CA ARG A 347 -12.74 -13.45 6.63
C ARG A 347 -14.06 -14.12 6.25
N ASP A 348 -14.97 -14.29 7.21
CA ASP A 348 -16.11 -15.20 7.10
C ASP A 348 -17.46 -14.48 7.09
N GLU A 349 -17.56 -13.30 7.71
CA GLU A 349 -18.84 -12.59 7.83
C GLU A 349 -18.96 -11.46 6.82
N ARG A 350 -18.05 -10.48 6.86
CA ARG A 350 -18.13 -9.25 6.04
C ARG A 350 -16.75 -8.74 5.65
N ALA A 351 -16.48 -8.71 4.35
CA ALA A 351 -15.17 -8.27 3.85
C ALA A 351 -15.05 -6.73 3.87
N PRO A 352 -13.92 -6.15 4.30
CA PRO A 352 -13.65 -4.73 4.18
C PRO A 352 -13.85 -4.20 2.75
N ASN A 353 -14.50 -3.05 2.61
CA ASN A 353 -14.96 -2.51 1.33
C ASN A 353 -14.30 -1.16 0.99
N ALA A 354 -13.08 -0.91 1.45
CA ALA A 354 -12.26 0.19 0.96
C ALA A 354 -11.09 -0.31 0.11
N HIS A 355 -10.54 0.57 -0.73
CA HIS A 355 -9.38 0.22 -1.57
C HIS A 355 -8.04 0.35 -0.82
N PHE A 356 -7.93 1.33 0.07
CA PHE A 356 -6.69 1.68 0.75
C PHE A 356 -6.92 1.85 2.25
N TYR A 357 -5.97 1.40 3.05
CA TYR A 357 -6.03 1.47 4.51
C TYR A 357 -4.73 2.00 5.09
N ASN A 358 -4.84 2.85 6.10
CA ASN A 358 -3.77 3.16 7.03
C ASN A 358 -4.22 2.71 8.43
N LEU A 359 -3.56 1.68 8.93
CA LEU A 359 -3.89 1.01 10.18
C LEU A 359 -2.94 1.54 11.27
N PHE A 360 -3.37 2.59 11.96
CA PHE A 360 -2.78 3.02 13.22
C PHE A 360 -3.17 2.04 14.34
N CYS A 361 -2.64 0.82 14.20
CA CYS A 361 -3.04 -0.37 14.92
C CYS A 361 -1.82 -1.26 15.18
N CYS A 362 -1.63 -1.72 16.41
CA CYS A 362 -0.52 -2.60 16.77
C CYS A 362 -0.53 -3.91 15.97
N SER A 363 0.62 -4.26 15.40
CA SER A 363 0.92 -5.60 14.88
C SER A 363 -0.05 -6.15 13.82
N THR A 364 -0.95 -5.35 13.26
CA THR A 364 -1.94 -5.81 12.27
C THR A 364 -1.28 -6.24 10.96
N ALA A 365 -0.09 -5.71 10.67
CA ALA A 365 0.73 -6.10 9.52
C ALA A 365 1.80 -7.14 9.88
N ARG A 366 1.69 -7.84 11.02
CA ARG A 366 2.56 -8.97 11.39
C ARG A 366 2.28 -10.18 10.48
N PHE A 367 2.65 -10.08 9.21
CA PHE A 367 2.32 -11.04 8.15
C PHE A 367 2.93 -12.43 8.34
N THR A 368 3.90 -12.59 9.25
CA THR A 368 4.45 -13.89 9.66
C THR A 368 3.51 -14.65 10.61
N GLU A 369 2.48 -14.01 11.14
CA GLU A 369 1.38 -14.71 11.81
C GLU A 369 0.47 -15.38 10.81
N SER A 370 0.02 -16.58 11.16
CA SER A 370 -1.06 -17.21 10.42
C SER A 370 -2.35 -16.46 10.70
N ASP A 371 -3.21 -16.36 9.68
CA ASP A 371 -4.52 -15.71 9.77
C ASP A 371 -4.44 -14.25 10.24
N TYR A 372 -3.36 -13.53 9.90
CA TYR A 372 -3.16 -12.16 10.38
C TYR A 372 -4.18 -11.16 9.79
N LEU A 373 -4.59 -10.21 10.63
CA LEU A 373 -5.73 -9.31 10.40
C LEU A 373 -5.52 -8.39 9.20
N GLY A 374 -4.33 -7.80 9.05
CA GLY A 374 -3.99 -6.95 7.90
C GLY A 374 -4.09 -7.67 6.56
N GLY A 375 -3.95 -8.99 6.54
CA GLY A 375 -4.15 -9.81 5.34
C GLY A 375 -5.60 -9.78 4.90
N TRP A 376 -6.54 -9.90 5.84
CA TRP A 376 -7.99 -9.85 5.58
C TRP A 376 -8.51 -8.44 5.25
N TYR A 377 -7.65 -7.42 5.25
CA TYR A 377 -7.96 -6.11 4.66
C TYR A 377 -7.72 -6.05 3.15
N ILE A 378 -6.92 -6.96 2.57
CA ILE A 378 -6.57 -6.95 1.13
C ILE A 378 -6.83 -8.29 0.42
N PHE A 379 -7.06 -9.36 1.19
CA PHE A 379 -7.48 -10.67 0.71
C PHE A 379 -8.91 -10.97 1.17
N ASP A 380 -9.59 -11.78 0.39
CA ASP A 380 -10.92 -12.33 0.60
C ASP A 380 -10.82 -13.85 0.73
N LYS A 381 -11.72 -14.45 1.50
CA LYS A 381 -11.83 -15.91 1.52
C LYS A 381 -12.46 -16.39 0.22
N SER A 382 -11.88 -17.41 -0.40
CA SER A 382 -12.49 -18.06 -1.57
C SER A 382 -13.92 -18.51 -1.26
N GLY A 383 -14.88 -18.08 -2.07
CA GLY A 383 -16.32 -18.33 -1.88
C GLY A 383 -17.03 -17.38 -0.89
N GLY A 384 -16.32 -16.42 -0.29
CA GLY A 384 -16.89 -15.36 0.56
C GLY A 384 -17.20 -14.06 -0.20
N GLU A 385 -17.43 -12.98 0.55
CA GLU A 385 -17.57 -11.64 -0.02
C GLU A 385 -16.27 -11.17 -0.69
N THR A 386 -16.37 -10.43 -1.79
CA THR A 386 -15.20 -9.84 -2.46
C THR A 386 -14.70 -8.64 -1.65
N ASN A 387 -13.46 -8.75 -1.15
CA ASN A 387 -12.73 -7.65 -0.52
C ASN A 387 -12.24 -6.66 -1.58
N TYR A 388 -12.40 -5.34 -1.39
CA TYR A 388 -11.99 -4.32 -2.37
C TYR A 388 -10.61 -3.73 -2.11
N GLY A 389 -9.96 -4.17 -1.04
CA GLY A 389 -8.65 -3.74 -0.59
C GLY A 389 -7.54 -4.12 -1.54
N LEU A 390 -6.64 -3.15 -1.74
CA LEU A 390 -5.48 -3.25 -2.62
C LEU A 390 -4.19 -2.85 -1.90
N THR A 391 -4.28 -2.03 -0.86
CA THR A 391 -3.12 -1.69 -0.04
C THR A 391 -3.52 -1.40 1.39
N ALA A 392 -2.75 -1.93 2.34
CA ALA A 392 -2.82 -1.54 3.73
C ALA A 392 -1.42 -1.17 4.22
N VAL A 393 -1.29 -0.02 4.87
CA VAL A 393 -0.09 0.37 5.61
C VAL A 393 -0.34 0.09 7.09
N GLY A 394 0.59 -0.57 7.76
CA GLY A 394 0.45 -0.92 9.17
C GLY A 394 1.76 -1.38 9.78
N SER A 395 1.74 -1.82 11.03
CA SER A 395 2.94 -2.23 11.76
C SER A 395 2.99 -3.74 12.02
N THR A 396 4.18 -4.33 11.98
CA THR A 396 4.49 -5.71 12.37
C THR A 396 4.75 -5.86 13.86
N LYS A 397 4.69 -4.77 14.63
CA LYS A 397 4.88 -4.74 16.09
C LYS A 397 3.99 -3.69 16.74
N THR A 398 4.11 -3.53 18.06
CA THR A 398 3.57 -2.35 18.77
C THR A 398 4.17 -1.06 18.21
N GLY A 399 3.33 -0.09 17.89
CA GLY A 399 3.70 1.13 17.15
C GLY A 399 2.95 1.21 15.82
N SER A 400 2.96 2.39 15.18
CA SER A 400 2.42 2.63 13.84
C SER A 400 2.83 4.03 13.33
N MET A 401 2.26 4.46 12.22
CA MET A 401 2.53 5.74 11.56
C MET A 401 2.05 6.93 12.41
N LEU A 402 2.95 7.87 12.70
CA LEU A 402 2.61 9.22 13.16
C LEU A 402 3.04 10.23 12.09
N PHE A 403 2.75 11.51 12.28
CA PHE A 403 3.09 12.57 11.30
C PHE A 403 2.43 12.32 9.93
N PHE A 404 1.11 12.17 9.94
CA PHE A 404 0.32 11.70 8.82
C PHE A 404 0.44 12.60 7.57
N ALA A 405 0.65 13.91 7.74
CA ALA A 405 0.89 14.82 6.62
C ALA A 405 2.03 14.37 5.71
N ASP A 406 3.12 13.82 6.26
CA ASP A 406 4.28 13.41 5.47
C ASP A 406 3.97 12.19 4.55
N PHE A 407 2.85 11.52 4.79
CA PHE A 407 2.34 10.43 3.96
C PHE A 407 1.17 10.90 3.06
N TYR A 408 0.18 11.60 3.62
CA TYR A 408 -1.02 11.99 2.88
C TYR A 408 -0.81 13.13 1.89
N ASP A 409 0.04 14.11 2.17
CA ASP A 409 0.31 15.21 1.22
C ASP A 409 0.97 14.72 -0.09
N PRO A 410 2.00 13.85 -0.07
CA PRO A 410 2.51 13.25 -1.30
C PRO A 410 1.45 12.50 -2.12
N ILE A 411 0.58 11.73 -1.48
CA ILE A 411 -0.53 11.02 -2.16
C ILE A 411 -1.53 12.03 -2.74
N GLY A 412 -1.85 13.07 -1.97
CA GLY A 412 -2.63 14.22 -2.39
C GLY A 412 -2.06 14.88 -3.64
N LYS A 413 -0.73 14.96 -3.78
CA LYS A 413 0.00 15.44 -4.96
C LYS A 413 0.16 14.41 -6.10
N GLY A 414 -0.32 13.19 -5.90
CA GLY A 414 -0.42 12.16 -6.93
C GLY A 414 0.69 11.12 -6.90
N LYS A 415 1.53 11.10 -5.85
CA LYS A 415 2.46 10.00 -5.63
C LYS A 415 1.71 8.70 -5.32
N CYS A 416 2.34 7.56 -5.60
CA CYS A 416 1.84 6.26 -5.18
C CYS A 416 2.11 6.02 -3.68
N ILE A 417 1.48 5.00 -3.10
CA ILE A 417 1.63 4.65 -1.68
C ILE A 417 3.11 4.39 -1.32
N GLY A 418 3.84 3.69 -2.18
CA GLY A 418 5.26 3.39 -1.99
C GLY A 418 6.12 4.65 -1.92
N ASP A 419 5.97 5.55 -2.88
CA ASP A 419 6.72 6.81 -2.90
C ASP A 419 6.35 7.70 -1.70
N ALA A 420 5.07 7.71 -1.29
CA ALA A 420 4.63 8.44 -0.10
C ALA A 420 5.21 7.85 1.19
N MET A 421 5.35 6.53 1.28
CA MET A 421 6.01 5.87 2.41
C MET A 421 7.51 6.21 2.48
N VAL A 422 8.17 6.29 1.32
CA VAL A 422 9.58 6.75 1.24
C VAL A 422 9.72 8.21 1.66
N ASP A 423 8.82 9.09 1.21
CA ASP A 423 8.80 10.50 1.64
C ASP A 423 8.56 10.63 3.15
N TRP A 424 7.66 9.80 3.71
CA TRP A 424 7.39 9.75 5.14
C TRP A 424 8.63 9.34 5.96
N TRP A 425 9.37 8.32 5.51
CA TRP A 425 10.64 7.96 6.14
C TRP A 425 11.72 9.03 5.97
N LYS A 426 11.85 9.64 4.78
CA LYS A 426 12.76 10.77 4.55
C LYS A 426 12.51 11.93 5.49
N ALA A 427 11.26 12.11 5.93
CA ALA A 427 10.91 13.11 6.92
C ALA A 427 11.43 12.81 8.34
N ARG A 428 11.83 11.56 8.64
CA ARG A 428 12.44 11.15 9.91
C ARG A 428 13.95 11.42 9.96
N GLY A 429 14.60 11.54 8.79
CA GLY A 429 16.01 11.85 8.68
C GLY A 429 16.89 10.62 8.45
N SER A 430 18.20 10.83 8.49
CA SER A 430 19.24 9.81 8.26
C SER A 430 19.64 9.03 9.51
N ASP A 431 19.05 9.35 10.66
CA ASP A 431 19.28 8.73 11.96
C ASP A 431 17.94 8.59 12.69
N HIS A 432 17.83 7.58 13.56
CA HIS A 432 16.60 7.33 14.31
C HIS A 432 16.87 7.17 15.81
N ASP A 433 16.23 8.01 16.62
CA ASP A 433 16.25 7.91 18.07
C ASP A 433 15.53 6.62 18.52
N LEU A 434 15.69 6.24 19.79
CA LEU A 434 14.99 5.07 20.36
C LEU A 434 13.48 5.13 20.13
N GLY A 435 12.85 6.28 20.36
CA GLY A 435 11.40 6.44 20.17
C GLY A 435 10.96 6.23 18.71
N GLU A 436 11.79 6.61 17.73
CA GLU A 436 11.50 6.39 16.31
C GLU A 436 11.64 4.91 15.95
N ARG A 437 12.64 4.22 16.52
CA ARG A 437 12.77 2.75 16.39
C ARG A 437 11.57 2.03 17.01
N GLN A 438 11.15 2.44 18.21
CA GLN A 438 9.99 1.90 18.90
C GLN A 438 8.71 2.09 18.07
N TRP A 439 8.44 3.28 17.53
CA TRP A 439 7.19 3.51 16.80
C TRP A 439 7.18 2.96 15.37
N PHE A 440 8.30 3.04 14.64
CA PHE A 440 8.27 3.02 13.17
C PHE A 440 8.93 1.80 12.53
N TYR A 441 9.81 1.06 13.21
CA TYR A 441 10.57 -0.02 12.55
C TYR A 441 9.72 -1.23 12.14
N GLY A 442 8.49 -1.32 12.65
CA GLY A 442 7.53 -2.31 12.19
C GLY A 442 6.74 -1.92 10.95
N MET A 443 6.87 -0.71 10.44
CA MET A 443 6.01 -0.24 9.36
C MET A 443 6.25 -1.02 8.06
N SER A 444 5.15 -1.51 7.48
CA SER A 444 5.13 -2.31 6.25
C SER A 444 3.96 -1.89 5.36
N ILE A 445 4.14 -2.11 4.05
CA ILE A 445 3.06 -2.01 3.06
C ILE A 445 2.63 -3.43 2.69
N LEU A 446 1.36 -3.73 2.92
CA LEU A 446 0.70 -4.93 2.42
C LEU A 446 0.01 -4.61 1.09
N GLY A 447 0.15 -5.45 0.09
CA GLY A 447 -0.40 -5.26 -1.24
C GLY A 447 0.55 -4.50 -2.18
N ASP A 448 0.00 -3.63 -3.03
CA ASP A 448 0.70 -3.04 -4.16
C ASP A 448 1.06 -1.56 -3.93
N PRO A 449 2.35 -1.24 -3.70
CA PRO A 449 2.79 0.11 -3.40
C PRO A 449 2.67 1.09 -4.58
N THR A 450 2.55 0.60 -5.82
CA THR A 450 2.53 1.45 -7.02
C THR A 450 1.17 2.10 -7.26
N LEU A 451 0.16 1.74 -6.48
CA LEU A 451 -1.17 2.30 -6.58
C LEU A 451 -1.27 3.66 -5.89
N THR A 452 -2.23 4.44 -6.35
CA THR A 452 -2.72 5.67 -5.72
C THR A 452 -4.23 5.67 -5.92
N TRP A 453 -5.00 6.32 -5.03
CA TRP A 453 -6.46 6.28 -5.12
C TRP A 453 -7.02 6.85 -6.44
N TRP A 454 -6.31 7.78 -7.07
CA TRP A 454 -6.64 8.30 -8.41
C TRP A 454 -6.50 7.28 -9.54
N LYS A 455 -5.76 6.19 -9.33
CA LYS A 455 -5.46 5.21 -10.37
C LYS A 455 -6.72 4.46 -10.83
N GLY A 456 -7.71 4.30 -9.95
CA GLY A 456 -8.99 3.65 -10.26
C GLY A 456 -10.01 4.54 -10.99
N ALA A 457 -9.76 5.85 -11.10
CA ALA A 457 -10.65 6.79 -11.78
C ALA A 457 -10.46 6.74 -13.31
N VAL A 458 -10.72 5.56 -13.90
CA VAL A 458 -10.57 5.31 -15.34
C VAL A 458 -11.95 5.16 -15.99
N PRO A 459 -12.33 6.03 -16.95
CA PRO A 459 -13.57 5.86 -17.69
C PRO A 459 -13.50 4.62 -18.59
N ARG A 460 -14.63 3.94 -18.78
CA ARG A 460 -14.69 2.69 -19.53
C ARG A 460 -15.21 2.90 -20.95
N PRO A 461 -14.42 2.65 -22.01
CA PRO A 461 -14.90 2.66 -23.38
C PRO A 461 -16.11 1.73 -23.57
N LEU A 462 -17.15 2.18 -24.29
CA LEU A 462 -18.35 1.39 -24.58
C LEU A 462 -18.57 1.23 -26.09
N GLU A 463 -18.61 2.34 -26.83
CA GLU A 463 -18.88 2.35 -28.27
C GLU A 463 -17.90 3.28 -29.00
N PRO A 464 -17.38 2.91 -30.19
CA PRO A 464 -17.40 1.57 -30.77
C PRO A 464 -16.76 0.53 -29.84
N ALA A 465 -17.35 -0.67 -29.81
CA ALA A 465 -16.81 -1.78 -29.04
C ALA A 465 -15.49 -2.28 -29.64
N GLU A 466 -14.69 -2.98 -28.85
CA GLU A 466 -13.43 -3.56 -29.28
C GLU A 466 -13.61 -4.43 -30.54
N GLY A 467 -12.84 -4.14 -31.58
CA GLY A 467 -12.86 -4.87 -32.84
C GLY A 467 -13.97 -4.49 -33.82
N SER A 468 -14.73 -3.42 -33.56
CA SER A 468 -15.83 -2.99 -34.44
C SER A 468 -15.41 -2.75 -35.89
N VAL A 469 -16.27 -3.14 -36.84
CA VAL A 469 -16.05 -2.99 -38.29
C VAL A 469 -17.16 -2.14 -38.91
N PHE A 470 -16.78 -1.15 -39.71
CA PHE A 470 -17.71 -0.20 -40.35
C PHE A 470 -17.57 -0.21 -41.88
N HIS A 471 -18.68 0.05 -42.58
CA HIS A 471 -18.80 -0.01 -44.06
C HIS A 471 -19.40 1.26 -44.70
N HIS A 472 -19.64 2.32 -43.93
CA HIS A 472 -20.36 3.50 -44.42
C HIS A 472 -19.44 4.68 -44.77
N PHE A 473 -19.95 5.56 -45.63
CA PHE A 473 -19.40 6.89 -45.93
C PHE A 473 -20.54 7.93 -45.86
N PRO A 474 -20.35 9.11 -45.23
CA PRO A 474 -19.15 9.57 -44.54
C PRO A 474 -18.81 8.74 -43.29
N ARG A 475 -17.54 8.73 -42.90
CA ARG A 475 -17.02 7.94 -41.77
C ARG A 475 -17.24 8.62 -40.43
N THR A 476 -18.47 9.07 -40.21
CA THR A 476 -18.90 9.71 -38.97
C THR A 476 -19.19 8.65 -37.92
N MET A 477 -18.62 8.80 -36.73
CA MET A 477 -18.83 7.89 -35.62
C MET A 477 -19.02 8.63 -34.30
N THR A 478 -19.73 7.98 -33.39
CA THR A 478 -19.95 8.44 -32.03
C THR A 478 -19.19 7.53 -31.07
N PHE A 479 -18.29 8.12 -30.31
CA PHE A 479 -17.62 7.48 -29.19
C PHE A 479 -18.45 7.66 -27.92
N LYS A 480 -18.60 6.61 -27.12
CA LYS A 480 -19.31 6.62 -25.84
C LYS A 480 -18.53 5.87 -24.77
N TRP A 481 -18.47 6.40 -23.55
CA TRP A 481 -17.83 5.75 -22.42
C TRP A 481 -18.70 5.81 -21.15
N ALA A 482 -18.47 4.90 -20.22
CA ALA A 482 -19.02 5.03 -18.87
C ALA A 482 -18.24 6.12 -18.11
N PRO A 483 -18.92 7.02 -17.38
CA PRO A 483 -18.25 8.05 -16.60
C PRO A 483 -17.52 7.44 -15.39
N VAL A 484 -16.56 8.20 -14.86
CA VAL A 484 -16.06 7.96 -13.50
C VAL A 484 -17.08 8.51 -12.50
N ASN A 485 -17.28 7.83 -11.37
CA ASN A 485 -18.24 8.24 -10.34
C ASN A 485 -17.69 9.38 -9.45
N ILE A 486 -17.29 10.49 -10.07
CA ILE A 486 -16.72 11.66 -9.39
C ILE A 486 -17.36 12.92 -9.97
N PRO A 487 -18.13 13.68 -9.16
CA PRO A 487 -18.76 14.92 -9.60
C PRO A 487 -17.74 15.94 -10.14
N GLY A 488 -18.10 16.62 -11.22
CA GLY A 488 -17.26 17.63 -11.87
C GLY A 488 -16.13 17.05 -12.74
N ALA A 489 -16.12 15.74 -13.00
CA ALA A 489 -15.20 15.15 -13.96
C ALA A 489 -15.48 15.67 -15.38
N THR A 490 -14.41 16.08 -16.08
CA THR A 490 -14.41 16.28 -17.52
C THR A 490 -13.56 15.21 -18.18
N TYR A 491 -13.65 15.05 -19.49
CA TYR A 491 -12.96 13.98 -20.21
C TYR A 491 -12.04 14.50 -21.29
N SER A 492 -11.01 13.70 -21.55
CA SER A 492 -10.23 13.78 -22.77
C SER A 492 -10.35 12.47 -23.53
N ILE A 493 -10.55 12.56 -24.84
CA ILE A 493 -10.53 11.40 -25.74
C ILE A 493 -9.33 11.54 -26.67
N GLU A 494 -8.61 10.44 -26.85
CA GLU A 494 -7.57 10.31 -27.86
C GLU A 494 -8.02 9.31 -28.90
N ILE A 495 -7.95 9.73 -30.17
CA ILE A 495 -8.28 8.93 -31.35
C ILE A 495 -7.00 8.86 -32.19
N ASP A 496 -6.65 7.65 -32.61
CA ASP A 496 -5.45 7.35 -33.38
C ASP A 496 -5.85 6.60 -34.65
N ALA A 497 -5.14 6.88 -35.74
CA ALA A 497 -5.38 6.31 -37.05
C ALA A 497 -4.07 5.76 -37.58
N HIS A 498 -4.01 4.45 -37.82
CA HIS A 498 -2.77 3.77 -38.17
C HIS A 498 -2.22 4.33 -39.48
N GLY A 499 -0.95 4.75 -39.48
CA GLY A 499 -0.31 5.35 -40.65
C GLY A 499 -0.54 6.85 -40.83
N ALA A 500 -1.43 7.48 -40.06
CA ALA A 500 -1.83 8.87 -40.30
C ALA A 500 -0.77 9.90 -39.88
N VAL A 501 -0.02 9.62 -38.82
CA VAL A 501 1.11 10.48 -38.38
C VAL A 501 2.42 10.04 -39.03
N ASN A 502 2.69 8.73 -39.02
CA ASN A 502 3.86 8.12 -39.66
C ASN A 502 3.40 6.84 -40.36
N ALA A 503 3.83 6.65 -41.61
CA ALA A 503 3.44 5.50 -42.42
C ALA A 503 3.74 4.18 -41.69
N GLY A 504 2.76 3.28 -41.65
CA GLY A 504 2.89 1.95 -41.05
C GLY A 504 3.00 1.93 -39.51
N GLN A 505 2.69 3.02 -38.81
CA GLN A 505 2.77 3.11 -37.36
C GLN A 505 1.54 3.78 -36.74
N TRP A 506 1.25 3.41 -35.51
CA TRP A 506 0.44 4.20 -34.59
C TRP A 506 1.21 5.43 -34.10
N ALA A 507 0.53 6.55 -33.85
CA ALA A 507 1.17 7.80 -33.43
C ALA A 507 2.02 7.64 -32.15
N ALA A 508 1.52 6.87 -31.18
CA ALA A 508 2.20 6.64 -29.90
C ALA A 508 3.57 5.95 -30.05
N GLN A 509 3.83 5.21 -31.14
CA GLN A 509 5.13 4.59 -31.41
C GLN A 509 6.23 5.64 -31.56
N SER A 510 5.87 6.83 -32.04
CA SER A 510 6.78 7.96 -32.27
C SER A 510 6.59 9.10 -31.27
N PHE A 511 6.06 8.80 -30.07
CA PHE A 511 5.81 9.79 -29.00
C PHE A 511 4.91 10.96 -29.43
N ARG A 512 3.99 10.70 -30.37
CA ARG A 512 3.01 11.66 -30.87
C ARG A 512 1.60 11.16 -30.60
N SER A 513 0.64 12.07 -30.70
CA SER A 513 -0.78 11.77 -30.78
C SER A 513 -1.31 12.23 -32.14
N PHE A 514 -2.34 11.55 -32.66
CA PHE A 514 -3.03 11.98 -33.88
C PHE A 514 -4.08 13.06 -33.56
N ALA A 515 -5.12 12.69 -32.80
CA ALA A 515 -6.16 13.62 -32.39
C ALA A 515 -6.47 13.46 -30.90
N VAL A 516 -6.35 14.54 -30.13
CA VAL A 516 -6.70 14.59 -28.72
C VAL A 516 -7.65 15.75 -28.48
N TYR A 517 -8.79 15.46 -27.86
CA TYR A 517 -9.80 16.45 -27.51
C TYR A 517 -9.94 16.49 -25.99
N HIS A 518 -10.14 17.69 -25.44
CA HIS A 518 -10.17 17.95 -24.00
C HIS A 518 -11.45 18.68 -23.59
N GLY A 519 -11.73 18.71 -22.29
CA GLY A 519 -12.82 19.52 -21.73
C GLY A 519 -14.21 18.98 -22.07
N ILE A 520 -14.34 17.71 -22.42
CA ILE A 520 -15.63 17.11 -22.75
C ILE A 520 -16.41 16.91 -21.45
N THR A 521 -17.58 17.54 -21.33
CA THR A 521 -18.43 17.48 -20.12
C THR A 521 -19.42 16.31 -20.15
N GLY A 522 -19.71 15.77 -21.33
CA GLY A 522 -20.53 14.58 -21.51
C GLY A 522 -19.71 13.29 -21.60
N THR A 523 -20.41 12.19 -21.84
CA THR A 523 -19.83 10.85 -22.04
C THR A 523 -19.87 10.38 -23.49
N THR A 524 -20.08 11.32 -24.41
CA THR A 524 -20.18 11.07 -25.85
C THR A 524 -19.35 12.07 -26.64
N PHE A 525 -18.82 11.63 -27.78
CA PHE A 525 -18.05 12.49 -28.68
C PHE A 525 -18.22 12.06 -30.14
N ASN A 526 -18.59 12.99 -31.02
CA ASN A 526 -18.72 12.73 -32.45
C ASN A 526 -17.43 13.09 -33.19
N HIS A 527 -17.01 12.23 -34.11
CA HIS A 527 -15.79 12.43 -34.89
C HIS A 527 -15.96 11.89 -36.31
N ASN A 528 -15.36 12.59 -37.28
CA ASN A 528 -15.24 12.12 -38.66
C ASN A 528 -13.87 11.47 -38.83
N PHE A 529 -13.84 10.15 -38.95
CA PHE A 529 -12.60 9.39 -39.03
C PHE A 529 -11.98 9.44 -40.44
N VAL A 530 -10.65 9.44 -40.49
CA VAL A 530 -9.88 9.60 -41.73
C VAL A 530 -9.60 8.26 -42.41
N GLY A 531 -9.75 8.21 -43.74
CA GLY A 531 -9.34 7.07 -44.56
C GLY A 531 -10.05 5.74 -44.22
N ALA A 532 -9.52 4.62 -44.72
CA ALA A 532 -10.01 3.27 -44.43
C ALA A 532 -9.04 2.46 -43.55
N GLN A 533 -8.06 3.11 -42.93
CA GLN A 533 -7.09 2.46 -42.05
C GLN A 533 -7.72 1.97 -40.73
N PRO A 534 -7.06 1.03 -40.03
CA PRO A 534 -7.39 0.72 -38.64
C PRO A 534 -7.33 1.97 -37.76
N GLY A 535 -8.30 2.08 -36.87
CA GLY A 535 -8.38 3.12 -35.85
C GLY A 535 -8.34 2.54 -34.45
N ARG A 536 -7.99 3.37 -33.48
CA ARG A 536 -8.14 3.06 -32.06
C ARG A 536 -8.44 4.31 -31.27
N TRP A 537 -9.03 4.13 -30.10
CA TRP A 537 -9.40 5.24 -29.23
C TRP A 537 -9.27 4.88 -27.76
N ARG A 538 -9.10 5.89 -26.93
CA ARG A 538 -9.08 5.75 -25.47
C ARG A 538 -9.56 7.04 -24.82
N VAL A 539 -10.00 6.95 -23.57
CA VAL A 539 -10.53 8.08 -22.82
C VAL A 539 -9.89 8.16 -21.44
N ARG A 540 -9.75 9.37 -20.90
CA ARG A 540 -9.36 9.60 -19.50
C ARG A 540 -10.23 10.68 -18.88
N ALA A 541 -10.41 10.60 -17.57
CA ALA A 541 -11.01 11.67 -16.79
C ALA A 541 -9.98 12.76 -16.44
N LYS A 542 -10.48 13.98 -16.23
CA LYS A 542 -9.79 15.07 -15.56
C LYS A 542 -10.69 15.53 -14.40
N ILE A 543 -10.13 15.57 -13.19
CA ILE A 543 -10.84 15.93 -11.96
C ILE A 543 -10.10 17.10 -11.33
N GLY A 544 -10.75 18.27 -11.27
CA GLY A 544 -10.05 19.53 -10.99
C GLY A 544 -8.91 19.72 -12.00
N ASP A 545 -7.68 19.85 -11.50
CA ASP A 545 -6.47 19.99 -12.33
C ASP A 545 -5.74 18.68 -12.61
N ARG A 546 -6.25 17.55 -12.11
CA ARG A 546 -5.59 16.25 -12.23
C ARG A 546 -6.11 15.46 -13.43
N TYR A 547 -5.20 15.07 -14.33
CA TYR A 547 -5.49 14.03 -15.31
C TYR A 547 -5.37 12.64 -14.67
N CYS A 548 -6.42 11.84 -14.82
CA CYS A 548 -6.42 10.43 -14.41
C CYS A 548 -5.78 9.55 -15.48
N ALA A 549 -5.65 8.26 -15.17
CA ALA A 549 -5.10 7.30 -16.11
C ALA A 549 -5.99 7.17 -17.37
N TRP A 550 -5.33 6.91 -18.50
CA TRP A 550 -6.01 6.53 -19.72
C TRP A 550 -6.62 5.13 -19.59
N SER A 551 -7.79 4.93 -20.19
CA SER A 551 -8.28 3.59 -20.49
C SER A 551 -7.31 2.85 -21.40
N CYS A 552 -7.42 1.53 -21.44
CA CYS A 552 -6.81 0.74 -22.50
C CYS A 552 -7.30 1.25 -23.87
N TRP A 553 -6.49 1.01 -24.90
CA TRP A 553 -6.88 1.25 -26.28
C TRP A 553 -8.04 0.33 -26.67
N CYS A 554 -9.03 0.91 -27.35
CA CYS A 554 -10.11 0.19 -28.00
C CYS A 554 -9.99 0.33 -29.53
N TYR A 555 -10.00 -0.77 -30.27
CA TYR A 555 -9.69 -0.82 -31.70
C TYR A 555 -10.95 -0.94 -32.57
N PHE A 556 -10.91 -0.36 -33.76
CA PHE A 556 -11.94 -0.48 -34.79
C PHE A 556 -11.33 -0.38 -36.19
N ARG A 557 -12.09 -0.70 -37.23
CA ARG A 557 -11.64 -0.51 -38.63
C ARG A 557 -12.78 -0.18 -39.57
N PHE A 558 -12.45 0.47 -40.68
CA PHE A 558 -13.32 0.60 -41.82
C PHE A 558 -12.91 -0.40 -42.90
N THR A 559 -13.89 -0.99 -43.56
CA THR A 559 -13.70 -1.79 -44.76
C THR A 559 -14.45 -1.12 -45.91
N ILE A 560 -13.85 -1.15 -47.10
CA ILE A 560 -14.40 -0.55 -48.32
C ILE A 560 -15.58 -1.38 -48.81
#